data_AF-A0A3D4HAM8-F1
#
_entry.id   AF-A0A3D4HAM8-F1
#
_cell.length_a   1.000
_cell.length_b   1.000
_cell.length_c   1.000
_cell.angle_alpha   90.00
_cell.angle_beta   90.00
_cell.angle_gamma   90.00
#
_symmetry.space_group_name_H-M   'P 1'
#
loop_
_entity.id
_entity.type
_entity.pdbx_description
1 polymer ?
#
loop_
_entity_poly.entity_id
_entity_poly.type
_entity_poly.pdbx_seq_one_letter_code
_entity_poly.pdbx_strand_id
1 'polypeptide(L)'
;MNRPNLIFALFVLLLLASRLQAGERPNILLIFTDDQGINDVGCYGSEIPTPHIDRLAKEGVAFQSWYSASSICTPSRYGLLTGRNPSRSQNQLLSALMFMADEHKEMGIQPGET
;
A
#
# COMPACT_ATOMS: atom_id res chain seq x y z
N MET A 1 36.63 -21.28 30.73
CA MET A 1 35.40 -21.64 29.99
C MET A 1 35.76 -22.74 29.00
N ASN A 2 35.22 -23.95 29.15
CA ASN A 2 35.65 -25.10 28.34
C ASN A 2 35.20 -24.90 26.89
N ARG A 3 36.13 -24.99 25.93
CA ARG A 3 35.88 -24.95 24.48
C ARG A 3 34.64 -25.74 24.02
N PRO A 4 34.35 -26.97 24.51
CA PRO A 4 33.15 -27.70 24.12
C PRO A 4 31.83 -27.03 24.54
N ASN A 5 31.80 -26.35 25.69
CA ASN A 5 30.59 -25.68 26.18
C ASN A 5 30.26 -24.44 25.36
N LEU A 6 31.29 -23.74 24.84
CA LEU A 6 31.10 -22.59 23.96
C LEU A 6 30.55 -23.02 22.59
N ILE A 7 31.07 -24.12 22.02
CA ILE A 7 30.58 -24.68 20.75
C ILE A 7 29.14 -25.16 20.89
N PHE A 8 28.82 -25.84 21.99
CA PHE A 8 27.46 -26.28 22.28
C PHE A 8 26.49 -25.10 22.43
N ALA A 9 26.87 -24.05 23.17
CA ALA A 9 26.05 -22.85 23.31
C ALA A 9 25.83 -22.14 21.96
N LEU A 10 26.87 -22.04 21.12
CA LEU A 10 26.76 -21.45 19.78
C LEU A 10 25.84 -22.27 18.86
N PHE A 11 25.92 -23.60 18.94
CA PHE A 11 25.07 -24.51 18.17
C PHE A 11 23.59 -24.39 18.60
N VAL A 12 23.32 -24.33 19.90
CA VAL A 12 21.96 -24.10 20.43
C VAL A 12 21.42 -22.74 19.99
N LEU A 13 22.25 -21.69 20.01
CA LEU A 13 21.86 -20.35 19.56
C LEU A 13 21.52 -20.31 18.06
N LEU A 14 22.28 -21.02 17.23
CA LEU A 14 22.03 -21.15 15.79
C LEU A 14 20.72 -21.89 15.50
N LEU A 15 20.44 -22.96 16.25
CA LEU A 15 19.17 -23.70 16.14
C LEU A 15 17.96 -22.83 16.52
N LEU A 16 18.10 -21.99 17.55
CA LEU A 16 17.03 -21.05 17.94
C LEU A 16 16.81 -19.95 16.87
N ALA A 17 17.87 -19.44 16.25
CA ALA A 17 17.76 -18.44 15.18
C ALA A 17 17.08 -18.97 13.90
N SER A 18 17.25 -20.26 13.58
CA SER A 18 16.61 -20.89 12.42
C SER A 18 15.09 -21.04 12.51
N ARG A 19 14.48 -20.71 13.66
CA ARG A 19 13.03 -20.78 13.90
C ARG A 19 12.29 -19.46 13.65
N LEU A 20 12.98 -18.44 13.13
CA LEU A 20 12.33 -17.22 12.65
C LEU A 20 11.52 -17.54 11.39
N GLN A 21 10.27 -17.95 11.58
CA GLN A 21 9.28 -18.08 10.53
C GLN A 21 9.01 -16.68 9.97
N ALA A 22 9.20 -16.49 8.67
CA ALA A 22 8.69 -15.29 8.00
C ALA A 22 7.17 -15.27 8.16
N GLY A 23 6.62 -14.13 8.61
CA GLY A 23 5.17 -13.96 8.70
C GLY A 23 4.51 -14.14 7.34
N GLU A 24 3.21 -14.45 7.34
CA GLU A 24 2.45 -14.51 6.09
C GLU A 24 2.52 -13.15 5.37
N ARG A 25 2.71 -13.20 4.06
CA ARG A 25 2.73 -11.98 3.24
C ARG A 25 1.33 -11.37 3.25
N PRO A 26 1.16 -10.09 3.63
CA PRO A 26 -0.14 -9.46 3.61
C PRO A 26 -0.66 -9.33 2.18
N ASN A 27 -1.97 -9.51 2.00
CA ASN A 27 -2.68 -9.16 0.78
C ASN A 27 -3.18 -7.72 0.92
N ILE A 28 -2.64 -6.81 0.10
CA ILE A 28 -2.95 -5.38 0.18
C ILE A 28 -3.82 -5.03 -1.03
N LEU A 29 -5.05 -4.58 -0.78
CA LEU A 29 -5.95 -4.02 -1.79
C LEU A 29 -6.02 -2.51 -1.63
N LEU A 30 -5.64 -1.78 -2.68
CA LEU A 30 -5.77 -0.32 -2.75
C LEU A 30 -6.97 0.03 -3.64
N ILE A 31 -8.02 0.58 -3.01
CA ILE A 31 -9.17 1.12 -3.73
C ILE A 31 -8.95 2.63 -3.87
N PHE A 32 -8.82 3.10 -5.11
CA PHE A 32 -8.61 4.50 -5.42
C PHE A 32 -9.72 5.00 -6.35
N THR A 33 -10.47 5.99 -5.90
CA THR A 33 -11.66 6.53 -6.58
C THR A 33 -11.32 7.84 -7.28
N ASP A 34 -11.95 8.07 -8.43
CA ASP A 34 -11.85 9.33 -9.16
C ASP A 34 -12.98 10.28 -8.72
N ASP A 35 -12.69 11.57 -8.65
CA ASP A 35 -13.64 12.64 -8.32
C ASP A 35 -14.43 12.49 -6.99
N GLN A 36 -13.93 11.71 -6.01
CA GLN A 36 -14.61 11.54 -4.72
C GLN A 36 -14.43 12.75 -3.78
N GLY A 37 -15.53 13.42 -3.47
CA GLY A 37 -15.67 14.47 -2.46
C GLY A 37 -16.00 13.95 -1.06
N ILE A 38 -16.07 14.88 -0.10
CA ILE A 38 -16.32 14.55 1.32
C ILE A 38 -17.74 14.01 1.56
N ASN A 39 -18.74 14.45 0.81
CA ASN A 39 -20.14 14.08 1.02
C ASN A 39 -20.62 12.94 0.10
N ASP A 40 -19.69 12.19 -0.51
CA ASP A 40 -20.03 11.13 -1.47
C ASP A 40 -20.21 9.75 -0.82
N VAL A 41 -19.78 9.59 0.44
CA VAL A 41 -19.93 8.33 1.20
C VAL A 41 -20.60 8.56 2.56
N GLY A 42 -21.42 7.59 2.97
CA GLY A 42 -22.27 7.67 4.16
C GLY A 42 -21.51 7.95 5.46
N CYS A 43 -20.33 7.35 5.64
CA CYS A 43 -19.47 7.58 6.80
C CYS A 43 -18.98 9.04 6.96
N TYR A 44 -19.15 9.89 5.94
CA TYR A 44 -18.85 11.31 5.95
C TYR A 44 -20.09 12.20 5.72
N GLY A 45 -21.30 11.64 5.79
CA GLY A 45 -22.56 12.39 5.76
C GLY A 45 -23.26 12.44 4.40
N SER A 46 -22.95 11.52 3.48
CA SER A 46 -23.70 11.40 2.22
C SER A 46 -25.16 11.01 2.44
N GLU A 47 -26.02 11.48 1.53
CA GLU A 47 -27.41 11.03 1.40
C GLU A 47 -27.51 9.68 0.66
N ILE A 48 -26.46 9.27 -0.05
CA ILE A 48 -26.41 8.02 -0.80
C ILE A 48 -25.95 6.89 0.14
N PRO A 49 -26.72 5.80 0.28
CA PRO A 49 -26.29 4.67 1.11
C PRO A 49 -25.05 3.98 0.54
N THR A 50 -23.98 3.90 1.33
CA THR A 50 -22.73 3.20 0.97
C THR A 50 -22.37 2.11 1.98
N PRO A 51 -23.25 1.12 2.21
CA PRO A 51 -23.17 0.20 3.37
C PRO A 51 -21.85 -0.59 3.44
N HIS A 52 -21.22 -0.89 2.30
CA HIS A 52 -19.94 -1.58 2.28
C HIS A 52 -18.77 -0.67 2.68
N ILE A 53 -18.76 0.60 2.25
CA ILE A 53 -17.74 1.58 2.63
C ILE A 53 -17.93 1.96 4.10
N ASP A 54 -19.17 2.13 4.54
CA ASP A 54 -19.50 2.48 5.93
C ASP A 54 -19.06 1.37 6.90
N ARG A 55 -19.22 0.10 6.50
CA ARG A 55 -18.70 -1.03 7.26
C ARG A 55 -17.18 -1.01 7.35
N LEU A 56 -16.47 -0.75 6.25
CA LEU A 56 -15.01 -0.64 6.25
C LEU A 56 -14.53 0.49 7.18
N ALA A 57 -15.21 1.64 7.17
CA ALA A 57 -14.89 2.75 8.06
C ALA A 57 -15.13 2.40 9.55
N LYS A 58 -16.19 1.65 9.85
CA LYS A 58 -16.54 1.21 11.22
C LYS A 58 -15.61 0.12 11.77
N GLU A 59 -15.20 -0.82 10.92
CA GLU A 59 -14.33 -1.95 11.30
C GLU A 59 -12.84 -1.58 11.24
N GLY A 60 -12.51 -0.47 10.57
CA GLY A 60 -11.16 0.02 10.38
C GLY A 60 -10.93 1.42 10.96
N VAL A 61 -10.21 2.23 10.20
CA VAL A 61 -9.87 3.62 10.55
C VAL A 61 -10.41 4.54 9.48
N ALA A 62 -11.19 5.54 9.89
CA ALA A 62 -11.60 6.65 9.04
C ALA A 62 -10.78 7.90 9.40
N PHE A 63 -10.37 8.65 8.39
CA PHE A 63 -9.71 9.94 8.57
C PHE A 63 -10.76 11.04 8.53
N GLN A 64 -10.52 12.21 9.15
CA GLN A 64 -11.36 13.42 8.99
C GLN A 64 -10.70 14.47 8.09
N SER A 65 -9.43 14.27 7.76
CA SER A 65 -8.65 15.15 6.90
C SER A 65 -7.81 14.30 5.97
N TRP A 66 -8.15 14.35 4.69
CA TRP A 66 -7.45 13.65 3.61
C TRP A 66 -7.31 14.60 2.42
N TYR A 67 -6.16 14.53 1.75
CA TYR A 67 -5.82 15.45 0.68
C TYR A 67 -5.29 14.66 -0.51
N SER A 68 -5.81 14.96 -1.69
CA SER A 68 -5.21 14.49 -2.94
C SER A 68 -3.93 15.27 -3.20
N ALA A 69 -2.89 14.59 -3.72
CA ALA A 69 -1.65 15.24 -4.13
C ALA A 69 -1.88 16.27 -5.26
N SER A 70 -2.98 16.13 -6.01
CA SER A 70 -3.43 17.06 -7.03
C SER A 70 -4.91 16.84 -7.34
N SER A 71 -5.60 17.87 -7.83
CA SER A 71 -6.97 17.77 -8.35
C SER A 71 -7.05 17.18 -9.77
N ILE A 72 -5.94 16.73 -10.35
CA ILE A 72 -5.89 16.10 -11.68
C ILE A 72 -5.47 14.64 -11.51
N CYS A 73 -6.16 13.73 -12.21
CA CYS A 73 -6.01 12.27 -12.05
C CYS A 73 -4.57 11.76 -12.24
N THR A 74 -3.83 12.30 -13.21
CA THR A 74 -2.43 11.91 -13.50
C THR A 74 -1.47 12.26 -12.35
N PRO A 75 -1.32 13.53 -11.94
CA PRO A 75 -0.48 13.88 -10.80
C PRO A 75 -1.00 13.30 -9.48
N SER A 76 -2.31 13.09 -9.32
CA SER A 76 -2.84 12.41 -8.13
C SER A 76 -2.32 10.96 -8.03
N ARG A 77 -2.45 10.18 -9.12
CA ARG A 77 -1.90 8.81 -9.20
C ARG A 77 -0.38 8.78 -9.06
N TYR A 78 0.33 9.76 -9.62
CA TYR A 78 1.79 9.87 -9.43
C TYR A 78 2.15 9.96 -7.95
N GLY A 79 1.46 10.82 -7.19
CA GLY A 79 1.67 10.94 -5.76
C GLY A 79 1.41 9.64 -5.00
N LEU A 80 0.30 8.97 -5.33
CA LEU A 80 -0.11 7.71 -4.72
C LEU A 80 0.88 6.55 -4.99
N LEU A 81 1.24 6.35 -6.26
CA LEU A 81 2.04 5.19 -6.69
C LEU A 81 3.54 5.35 -6.34
N THR A 82 4.05 6.57 -6.34
CA THR A 82 5.49 6.82 -6.14
C THR A 82 5.84 7.34 -4.74
N GLY A 83 4.85 7.82 -3.98
CA GLY A 83 5.08 8.52 -2.71
C GLY A 83 5.78 9.88 -2.88
N ARG A 84 5.83 10.45 -4.09
CA ARG A 84 6.53 11.72 -4.40
C ARG A 84 5.55 12.84 -4.71
N ASN A 85 5.89 14.06 -4.31
CA ASN A 85 5.10 15.24 -4.68
C ASN A 85 5.12 15.44 -6.22
N PRO A 86 3.97 15.56 -6.89
CA PRO A 86 3.89 15.71 -8.35
C PRO A 86 4.63 16.93 -8.90
N SER A 87 4.78 18.00 -8.11
CA SER A 87 5.58 19.18 -8.49
C SER A 87 7.07 18.86 -8.70
N ARG A 88 7.56 17.75 -8.16
CA ARG A 88 8.95 17.27 -8.26
C ARG A 88 9.14 16.14 -9.27
N SER A 89 8.17 15.96 -10.18
CA SER A 89 8.13 14.82 -11.10
C SER A 89 9.05 14.93 -12.31
N GLN A 90 9.64 16.10 -12.63
CA GLN A 90 10.58 16.27 -13.75
C GLN A 90 10.15 15.55 -15.06
N ASN A 91 8.89 15.72 -15.48
CA ASN A 91 8.25 15.09 -16.66
C ASN A 91 7.85 13.60 -16.52
N GLN A 92 7.98 13.00 -15.33
CA GLN A 92 7.55 11.62 -15.05
C GLN A 92 6.05 11.48 -14.71
N LEU A 93 5.24 12.51 -14.95
CA LEU A 93 3.79 12.40 -14.72
C LEU A 93 3.14 11.36 -15.64
N LEU A 94 3.63 11.25 -16.88
CA LEU A 94 3.10 10.30 -17.86
C LEU A 94 3.41 8.84 -17.50
N SER A 95 4.49 8.55 -16.77
CA SER A 95 4.79 7.17 -16.35
C SER A 95 3.79 6.67 -15.30
N ALA A 96 3.27 7.56 -14.44
CA ALA A 96 2.22 7.22 -13.48
C ALA A 96 0.83 7.01 -14.11
N LEU A 97 0.62 7.47 -15.35
CA LEU A 97 -0.65 7.31 -16.06
C LEU A 97 -0.94 5.86 -16.43
N MET A 98 0.10 5.01 -16.47
CA MET A 98 0.04 3.91 -17.42
C MET A 98 0.77 2.62 -17.04
N PHE A 99 1.62 2.57 -16.01
CA PHE A 99 2.51 1.41 -15.79
C PHE A 99 3.27 0.98 -17.08
N MET A 100 3.34 1.86 -18.09
CA MET A 100 3.79 1.53 -19.46
C MET A 100 5.30 1.65 -19.63
N ALA A 101 6.00 2.23 -18.65
CA ALA A 101 7.45 2.21 -18.70
C ALA A 101 7.93 0.79 -18.37
N ASP A 102 8.88 0.26 -19.14
CA ASP A 102 9.37 -1.12 -18.98
C ASP A 102 9.83 -1.44 -17.54
N GLU A 103 10.28 -0.41 -16.81
CA GLU A 103 10.63 -0.45 -15.38
C GLU A 103 9.46 -0.80 -14.44
N HIS A 104 8.20 -0.68 -14.88
CA HIS A 104 6.99 -0.82 -14.05
C HIS A 104 6.19 -2.08 -14.41
N LYS A 105 6.69 -2.91 -15.33
CA LYS A 105 6.06 -4.18 -15.74
C LYS A 105 5.83 -5.17 -14.59
N GLU A 106 6.66 -5.07 -13.55
CA GLU A 106 6.54 -5.90 -12.33
C GLU A 106 5.57 -5.31 -11.29
N MET A 107 4.98 -4.13 -11.56
CA MET A 107 4.02 -3.46 -10.68
C MET A 107 2.60 -3.55 -11.27
N GLY A 108 1.68 -4.21 -10.55
CA GLY A 108 0.28 -4.36 -10.95
C GLY A 108 -0.17 -5.82 -11.03
N ILE A 109 -1.38 -6.06 -11.55
CA ILE A 109 -1.91 -7.40 -11.84
C ILE A 109 -1.21 -7.93 -13.09
N GLN A 110 -0.62 -9.12 -12.99
CA GLN A 110 0.12 -9.73 -14.08
C GLN A 110 -0.82 -10.31 -15.15
N PRO A 111 -0.38 -10.39 -16.42
CA PRO A 111 -1.15 -11.10 -17.45
C PRO A 111 -1.43 -12.55 -17.02
N GLY A 112 -2.70 -12.87 -16.76
CA GLY A 112 -3.14 -14.21 -16.32
C GLY A 112 -3.65 -14.31 -14.88
N GLU A 113 -3.67 -13.20 -14.13
CA GLU A 113 -4.20 -13.15 -12.75
C GLU A 113 -5.70 -12.75 -12.66
N THR A 114 -6.45 -12.84 -13.77
CA THR A 114 -7.92 -12.68 -13.84
C THR A 114 -8.63 -13.94 -14.30
#